data_AF-A0A2I1H1N1-F1
#
_entry.id   AF-A0A2I1H1N1-F1
#
_cell.length_a   1.000
_cell.length_b   1.000
_cell.length_c   1.000
_cell.angle_alpha   90.00
_cell.angle_beta   90.00
_cell.angle_gamma   90.00
#
_symmetry.space_group_name_H-M   'P 1'
#
loop_
_entity.id
_entity.type
_entity.pdbx_description
1 polymer ?
#
loop_
_entity_poly.entity_id
_entity_poly.type
_entity_poly.pdbx_seq_one_letter_code
_entity_poly.pdbx_strand_id
1 'polypeptide(L)'
;MSQNFKKASELLHSKNNIDVTDKLKENFTRLQNVNISNIHEISKPSIPKESYECPSLKTLQRYVTKAKPENTKKNTRLWFSRFEEFVNDTQPDIDLLTLYDKKVIAMLLCEFIVIIKTREKKDYKANSLYNGICAINRCYQELFKDKEPFNIHEDFEFGAVRDTLHTRIIELEDINNGKYNGADALTDDEMVKIFEHPNMSNETPDGLLKRVFLWVGCCTAQRGGSYLGMGK
;
A
#
# COMPACT_ATOMS: atom_id res chain seq x y z
N MET A 1 18.30 -18.04 42.75
CA MET A 1 17.40 -17.80 41.60
C MET A 1 16.26 -18.81 41.69
N SER A 2 15.00 -18.36 41.67
CA SER A 2 13.85 -19.16 42.20
C SER A 2 13.52 -20.42 41.39
N GLN A 3 13.14 -21.51 42.07
CA GLN A 3 12.64 -22.76 41.47
C GLN A 3 11.45 -22.53 40.51
N ASN A 4 10.69 -21.45 40.70
CA ASN A 4 9.56 -21.08 39.84
C ASN A 4 9.98 -20.83 38.37
N PHE A 5 11.19 -20.32 38.13
CA PHE A 5 11.69 -20.08 36.76
C PHE A 5 11.93 -21.38 35.99
N LYS A 6 12.43 -22.43 36.66
CA LYS A 6 12.70 -23.72 36.02
C LYS A 6 11.39 -24.41 35.62
N LYS A 7 10.40 -24.36 36.51
CA LYS A 7 9.04 -24.88 36.27
C LYS A 7 8.30 -24.12 35.16
N ALA A 8 8.52 -22.82 35.00
CA ALA A 8 8.00 -22.03 33.88
C ALA A 8 8.67 -22.36 32.55
N SER A 9 9.99 -22.59 32.55
CA SER A 9 10.74 -23.05 31.36
C SER A 9 10.30 -24.45 30.90
N GLU A 10 10.12 -25.37 31.85
CA GLU A 10 9.63 -26.74 31.56
C GLU A 10 8.21 -26.73 30.98
N LEU A 11 7.32 -25.83 31.45
CA LEU A 11 5.98 -25.64 30.89
C LEU A 11 5.98 -25.03 29.47
N LEU A 12 6.96 -24.18 29.13
CA LEU A 12 7.13 -23.66 27.77
C LEU A 12 7.66 -24.71 26.78
N HIS A 13 8.32 -25.77 27.28
CA HIS A 13 8.84 -26.86 26.45
C HIS A 13 7.95 -28.11 26.42
N SER A 14 6.95 -28.24 27.31
CA SER A 14 6.08 -29.42 27.35
C SER A 14 4.85 -29.30 26.43
N LYS A 15 5.00 -29.86 25.22
CA LYS A 15 3.94 -30.21 24.23
C LYS A 15 3.20 -29.04 23.56
N ASN A 16 3.14 -29.15 22.23
CA ASN A 16 2.40 -28.32 21.27
C ASN A 16 2.94 -26.88 21.11
N ASN A 17 3.91 -26.71 20.19
CA ASN A 17 3.89 -25.59 19.23
C ASN A 17 4.97 -25.65 18.14
N ILE A 18 6.00 -26.49 18.23
CA ILE A 18 7.04 -26.60 17.18
C ILE A 18 6.43 -27.16 15.89
N ASP A 19 5.86 -28.38 15.91
CA ASP A 19 5.20 -29.00 14.75
C ASP A 19 4.06 -28.14 14.14
N VAL A 20 3.34 -27.36 14.97
CA VAL A 20 2.27 -26.46 14.49
C VAL A 20 2.85 -25.19 13.85
N THR A 21 3.88 -24.59 14.44
CA THR A 21 4.51 -23.38 13.89
C THR A 21 5.29 -23.69 12.62
N ASP A 22 5.95 -24.85 12.57
CA ASP A 22 6.66 -25.30 11.39
C ASP A 22 5.68 -25.73 10.28
N LYS A 23 4.57 -26.42 10.60
CA LYS A 23 3.46 -26.61 9.63
C LYS A 23 2.84 -25.29 9.17
N LEU A 24 2.72 -24.27 10.03
CA LEU A 24 2.17 -22.97 9.64
C LEU A 24 3.13 -22.20 8.72
N LYS A 25 4.43 -22.20 9.01
CA LYS A 25 5.47 -21.64 8.13
C LYS A 25 5.53 -22.40 6.80
N GLU A 26 5.55 -23.73 6.86
CA GLU A 26 5.53 -24.59 5.67
C GLU A 26 4.25 -24.37 4.85
N ASN A 27 3.09 -24.23 5.48
CA ASN A 27 1.84 -23.86 4.82
C ASN A 27 1.90 -22.44 4.21
N PHE A 28 2.63 -21.49 4.82
CA PHE A 28 2.83 -20.15 4.26
C PHE A 28 3.74 -20.18 3.01
N THR A 29 4.81 -20.99 3.04
CA THR A 29 5.67 -21.24 1.87
C THR A 29 4.93 -22.04 0.78
N ARG A 30 4.02 -22.96 1.16
CA ARG A 30 3.11 -23.68 0.24
C ARG A 30 1.99 -22.77 -0.31
N LEU A 31 1.55 -21.74 0.42
CA LEU A 31 0.61 -20.73 -0.11
C LEU A 31 1.24 -19.89 -1.24
N GLN A 32 2.56 -19.75 -1.25
CA GLN A 32 3.30 -19.13 -2.35
C GLN A 32 3.49 -20.10 -3.53
N ASN A 33 3.38 -21.42 -3.32
CA ASN A 33 3.69 -22.45 -4.33
C ASN A 33 2.75 -23.68 -4.29
N VAL A 34 1.97 -23.82 -5.38
CA VAL A 34 1.33 -25.07 -5.90
C VAL A 34 -0.14 -25.35 -5.54
N ASN A 35 -0.78 -26.07 -6.46
CA ASN A 35 -2.17 -26.53 -6.53
C ASN A 35 -2.49 -27.68 -5.53
N ILE A 36 -3.77 -28.01 -5.35
CA ILE A 36 -4.34 -28.60 -4.12
C ILE A 36 -4.35 -30.14 -4.07
N SER A 37 -4.02 -30.75 -2.91
CA SER A 37 -4.76 -31.91 -2.34
C SER A 37 -4.52 -32.22 -0.83
N ASN A 38 -5.62 -32.15 -0.05
CA ASN A 38 -6.07 -32.89 1.16
C ASN A 38 -5.12 -33.48 2.24
N ILE A 39 -5.57 -33.42 3.51
CA ILE A 39 -5.76 -34.55 4.48
C ILE A 39 -6.47 -34.07 5.79
N HIS A 40 -7.34 -34.89 6.39
CA HIS A 40 -8.08 -34.74 7.68
C HIS A 40 -8.19 -36.13 8.37
N GLU A 41 -8.65 -36.36 9.61
CA GLU A 41 -9.20 -35.56 10.75
C GLU A 41 -8.56 -36.13 12.06
N ILE A 42 -8.93 -35.64 13.25
CA ILE A 42 -9.22 -36.40 14.50
C ILE A 42 -9.43 -35.40 15.66
N SER A 43 -10.50 -35.61 16.42
CA SER A 43 -10.95 -34.82 17.58
C SER A 43 -11.67 -35.78 18.54
N LYS A 44 -12.21 -35.46 19.73
CA LYS A 44 -13.00 -34.33 20.31
C LYS A 44 -12.44 -34.01 21.74
N PRO A 45 -12.93 -33.05 22.59
CA PRO A 45 -14.23 -32.36 22.66
C PRO A 45 -14.14 -30.82 22.84
N SER A 46 -15.24 -30.18 23.30
CA SER A 46 -15.45 -28.72 23.30
C SER A 46 -15.95 -28.12 24.64
N ILE A 47 -15.34 -27.03 25.09
CA ILE A 47 -16.04 -25.90 25.74
C ILE A 47 -16.80 -25.16 24.61
N PRO A 48 -17.99 -24.58 24.81
CA PRO A 48 -18.59 -23.65 23.84
C PRO A 48 -17.83 -22.32 23.84
N LYS A 49 -16.57 -22.35 23.40
CA LYS A 49 -15.89 -21.19 22.86
C LYS A 49 -16.63 -20.77 21.59
N GLU A 50 -16.60 -19.48 21.27
CA GLU A 50 -16.86 -19.03 19.91
C GLU A 50 -16.01 -19.87 18.96
N SER A 51 -16.69 -20.64 18.11
CA SER A 51 -16.04 -21.60 17.21
C SER A 51 -15.55 -20.86 15.98
N TYR A 52 -14.31 -20.38 16.04
CA TYR A 52 -13.64 -19.81 14.87
C TYR A 52 -13.44 -20.91 13.82
N GLU A 53 -14.25 -20.89 12.77
CA GLU A 53 -14.07 -21.77 11.61
C GLU A 53 -12.79 -21.39 10.85
N CYS A 54 -11.97 -22.38 10.51
CA CYS A 54 -10.78 -22.15 9.70
C CYS A 54 -11.21 -21.74 8.28
N PRO A 55 -10.85 -20.54 7.79
CA PRO A 55 -11.27 -20.09 6.47
C PRO A 55 -10.67 -20.98 5.38
N SER A 56 -11.50 -21.45 4.45
CA SER A 56 -11.04 -22.31 3.35
C SER A 56 -9.90 -21.65 2.55
N LEU A 57 -9.02 -22.46 1.96
CA LEU A 57 -7.95 -21.97 1.06
C LEU A 57 -8.50 -21.06 -0.05
N LYS A 58 -9.66 -21.41 -0.61
CA LYS A 58 -10.38 -20.60 -1.62
C LYS A 58 -10.85 -19.26 -1.05
N THR A 59 -11.26 -19.22 0.22
CA THR A 59 -11.58 -17.98 0.94
C THR A 59 -10.34 -17.12 1.10
N LEU A 60 -9.23 -17.67 1.59
CA LEU A 60 -7.96 -16.97 1.77
C LEU A 60 -7.42 -16.42 0.43
N GLN A 61 -7.36 -17.25 -0.61
CA GLN A 61 -6.96 -16.84 -1.96
C GLN A 61 -7.85 -15.72 -2.52
N ARG A 62 -9.17 -15.75 -2.27
CA ARG A 62 -10.09 -14.67 -2.66
C ARG A 62 -9.76 -13.34 -1.99
N TYR A 63 -9.34 -13.34 -0.73
CA TYR A 63 -8.90 -12.12 -0.06
C TYR A 63 -7.54 -11.63 -0.59
N VAL A 64 -6.55 -12.52 -0.73
CA VAL A 64 -5.22 -12.18 -1.30
C VAL A 64 -5.34 -11.58 -2.71
N THR A 65 -6.15 -12.18 -3.59
CA THR A 65 -6.32 -11.72 -4.98
C THR A 65 -7.14 -10.43 -5.12
N LYS A 66 -8.13 -10.20 -4.24
CA LYS A 66 -8.90 -8.94 -4.23
C LYS A 66 -8.20 -7.78 -3.52
N ALA A 67 -7.11 -8.03 -2.78
CA ALA A 67 -6.51 -7.05 -1.87
C ALA A 67 -5.75 -5.88 -2.54
N LYS A 68 -5.39 -5.95 -3.83
CA LYS A 68 -4.60 -4.90 -4.52
C LYS A 68 -5.50 -4.06 -5.45
N PRO A 69 -5.90 -2.82 -5.07
CA PRO A 69 -6.68 -1.93 -5.92
C PRO A 69 -5.94 -1.57 -7.21
N GLU A 70 -6.66 -1.41 -8.31
CA GLU A 70 -6.06 -1.12 -9.62
C GLU A 70 -5.30 0.21 -9.64
N ASN A 71 -5.79 1.21 -8.90
CA ASN A 71 -5.09 2.50 -8.71
C ASN A 71 -3.72 2.32 -8.04
N THR A 72 -3.59 1.37 -7.09
CA THR A 72 -2.33 1.06 -6.41
C THR A 72 -1.32 0.44 -7.37
N LYS A 73 -1.75 -0.44 -8.28
CA LYS A 73 -0.88 -1.00 -9.34
C LYS A 73 -0.39 0.09 -10.29
N LYS A 74 -1.30 0.96 -10.75
CA LYS A 74 -0.97 2.11 -11.62
C LYS A 74 0.04 3.04 -10.95
N ASN A 75 -0.13 3.36 -9.67
CA ASN A 75 0.82 4.18 -8.91
C ASN A 75 2.18 3.48 -8.75
N THR A 76 2.22 2.18 -8.42
CA THR A 76 3.50 1.43 -8.35
C THR A 76 4.23 1.43 -9.68
N ARG A 77 3.54 1.16 -10.80
CA ARG A 77 4.16 1.21 -12.13
C ARG A 77 4.68 2.61 -12.47
N LEU A 78 3.88 3.65 -12.20
CA LEU A 78 4.29 5.04 -12.44
C LEU A 78 5.60 5.37 -11.71
N TRP A 79 5.66 5.17 -10.39
CA TRP A 79 6.83 5.56 -9.60
C TRP A 79 8.05 4.70 -9.89
N PHE A 80 7.89 3.41 -10.18
CA PHE A 80 9.01 2.57 -10.59
C PHE A 80 9.56 3.00 -11.96
N SER A 81 8.71 3.24 -12.97
CA SER A 81 9.17 3.74 -14.27
C SER A 81 9.81 5.14 -14.18
N ARG A 82 9.45 5.98 -13.21
CA ARG A 82 10.15 7.26 -12.96
C ARG A 82 11.55 7.07 -12.37
N PHE A 83 11.73 6.05 -11.54
CA PHE A 83 13.03 5.71 -10.98
C PHE A 83 13.93 5.05 -12.05
N GLU A 84 13.36 4.18 -12.87
CA GLU A 84 13.97 3.58 -14.06
C GLU A 84 14.37 4.65 -15.11
N GLU A 85 13.50 5.63 -15.41
CA GLU A 85 13.85 6.83 -16.20
C GLU A 85 15.12 7.51 -15.64
N PHE A 86 15.15 7.81 -14.34
CA PHE A 86 16.30 8.45 -13.68
C PHE A 86 17.59 7.64 -13.75
N VAL A 87 17.53 6.32 -13.51
CA VAL A 87 18.73 5.47 -13.53
C VAL A 87 19.26 5.31 -14.96
N ASN A 88 18.39 5.15 -15.95
CA ASN A 88 18.80 5.12 -17.36
C ASN A 88 19.44 6.44 -17.81
N ASP A 89 18.94 7.59 -17.33
CA ASP A 89 19.48 8.92 -17.66
C ASP A 89 20.83 9.22 -16.99
N THR A 90 21.16 8.59 -15.85
CA THR A 90 22.32 8.94 -15.02
C THR A 90 23.39 7.84 -14.89
N GLN A 91 22.97 6.57 -14.91
CA GLN A 91 23.82 5.39 -14.72
C GLN A 91 23.37 4.28 -15.70
N PRO A 92 23.50 4.49 -17.03
CA PRO A 92 22.91 3.64 -18.07
C PRO A 92 23.42 2.19 -18.12
N ASP A 93 24.54 1.91 -17.45
CA ASP A 93 25.09 0.55 -17.32
C ASP A 93 24.37 -0.29 -16.23
N ILE A 94 23.43 0.31 -15.48
CA ILE A 94 22.67 -0.36 -14.41
C ILE A 94 21.27 -0.77 -14.88
N ASP A 95 21.03 -2.07 -14.93
CA ASP A 95 19.67 -2.64 -15.05
C ASP A 95 19.01 -2.79 -13.66
N LEU A 96 18.01 -1.95 -13.37
CA LEU A 96 17.25 -2.00 -12.12
C LEU A 96 16.44 -3.29 -11.91
N LEU A 97 16.12 -4.05 -12.96
CA LEU A 97 15.34 -5.28 -12.84
C LEU A 97 16.18 -6.45 -12.32
N THR A 98 17.49 -6.41 -12.54
CA THR A 98 18.43 -7.45 -12.09
C THR A 98 19.33 -7.02 -10.92
N LEU A 99 19.54 -5.71 -10.72
CA LEU A 99 20.30 -5.17 -9.59
C LEU A 99 19.66 -5.56 -8.25
N TYR A 100 20.39 -6.34 -7.43
CA TYR A 100 19.97 -6.72 -6.07
C TYR A 100 20.87 -6.14 -4.96
N ASP A 101 21.92 -5.38 -5.30
CA ASP A 101 22.76 -4.76 -4.28
C ASP A 101 21.98 -3.65 -3.56
N LYS A 102 21.54 -3.94 -2.33
CA LYS A 102 20.77 -3.02 -1.48
C LYS A 102 21.49 -1.69 -1.27
N LYS A 103 22.83 -1.66 -1.24
CA LYS A 103 23.61 -0.42 -1.02
C LYS A 103 23.62 0.45 -2.28
N VAL A 104 23.78 -0.15 -3.46
CA VAL A 104 23.69 0.57 -4.73
C VAL A 104 22.27 1.12 -4.92
N ILE A 105 21.24 0.30 -4.65
CA ILE A 105 19.83 0.75 -4.69
C ILE A 105 19.60 1.88 -3.67
N ALA A 106 20.17 1.79 -2.46
CA ALA A 106 20.06 2.85 -1.45
C ALA A 106 20.67 4.18 -1.94
N MET A 107 21.87 4.16 -2.53
CA MET A 107 22.49 5.35 -3.12
C MET A 107 21.62 5.97 -4.21
N LEU A 108 21.18 5.14 -5.18
CA LEU A 108 20.30 5.57 -6.27
C LEU A 108 18.99 6.20 -5.75
N LEU A 109 18.39 5.61 -4.70
CA LEU A 109 17.18 6.15 -4.08
C LEU A 109 17.43 7.49 -3.38
N CYS A 110 18.56 7.67 -2.69
CA CYS A 110 18.91 8.96 -2.09
C CYS A 110 19.03 10.07 -3.15
N GLU A 111 19.77 9.81 -4.23
CA GLU A 111 19.90 10.75 -5.36
C GLU A 111 18.54 11.06 -6.00
N PHE A 112 17.75 10.01 -6.28
CA PHE A 112 16.41 10.14 -6.84
C PHE A 112 15.50 11.00 -5.97
N ILE A 113 15.44 10.76 -4.65
CA ILE A 113 14.60 11.53 -3.71
C ILE A 113 14.91 13.03 -3.75
N VAL A 114 16.18 13.40 -3.87
CA VAL A 114 16.61 14.81 -3.94
C VAL A 114 16.21 15.45 -5.28
N ILE A 115 16.51 14.78 -6.40
CA ILE A 115 16.38 15.36 -7.74
C ILE A 115 14.98 15.26 -8.36
N ILE A 116 14.13 14.34 -7.91
CA ILE A 116 12.88 14.00 -8.59
C ILE A 116 11.86 15.15 -8.57
N LYS A 117 11.44 15.57 -9.77
CA LYS A 117 10.42 16.60 -9.98
C LYS A 117 9.30 16.10 -10.90
N THR A 118 8.17 16.81 -10.88
CA THR A 118 7.05 16.60 -11.81
C THR A 118 7.51 16.84 -13.25
N ARG A 119 6.72 16.39 -14.25
CA ARG A 119 7.04 16.68 -15.67
C ARG A 119 7.06 18.18 -15.98
N GLU A 120 6.37 18.99 -15.18
CA GLU A 120 6.38 20.46 -15.22
C GLU A 120 7.58 21.10 -14.49
N LYS A 121 8.58 20.29 -14.06
CA LYS A 121 9.75 20.73 -13.27
C LYS A 121 9.42 21.40 -11.93
N LYS A 122 8.22 21.18 -11.40
CA LYS A 122 7.80 21.55 -10.03
C LYS A 122 8.09 20.41 -9.06
N ASP A 123 8.37 20.74 -7.80
CA ASP A 123 8.50 19.75 -6.73
C ASP A 123 7.18 19.01 -6.46
N TYR A 124 7.27 17.79 -5.93
CA TYR A 124 6.09 17.01 -5.52
C TYR A 124 5.59 17.47 -4.15
N LYS A 125 4.30 17.23 -3.84
CA LYS A 125 3.82 17.29 -2.45
C LYS A 125 4.52 16.20 -1.63
N ALA A 126 4.87 16.48 -0.37
CA ALA A 126 5.54 15.53 0.54
C ALA A 126 4.86 14.14 0.58
N ASN A 127 3.54 14.13 0.80
CA ASN A 127 2.72 12.90 0.76
C ASN A 127 2.79 12.15 -0.58
N SER A 128 2.94 12.84 -1.72
CA SER A 128 3.10 12.18 -3.02
C SER A 128 4.46 11.51 -3.14
N LEU A 129 5.54 12.16 -2.69
CA LEU A 129 6.89 11.60 -2.68
C LEU A 129 6.99 10.38 -1.76
N TYR A 130 6.47 10.46 -0.53
CA TYR A 130 6.42 9.34 0.41
C TYR A 130 5.68 8.12 -0.18
N ASN A 131 4.48 8.34 -0.73
CA ASN A 131 3.72 7.28 -1.40
C ASN A 131 4.42 6.72 -2.63
N GLY A 132 5.31 7.50 -3.27
CA GLY A 132 6.19 7.07 -4.35
C GLY A 132 7.25 6.08 -3.89
N ILE A 133 7.96 6.38 -2.80
CA ILE A 133 8.96 5.46 -2.23
C ILE A 133 8.30 4.18 -1.72
N CYS A 134 7.13 4.25 -1.06
CA CYS A 134 6.36 3.05 -0.71
C CYS A 134 5.90 2.24 -1.94
N ALA A 135 5.69 2.89 -3.10
CA ALA A 135 5.37 2.22 -4.36
C ALA A 135 6.59 1.49 -4.95
N ILE A 136 7.79 2.07 -4.86
CA ILE A 136 9.06 1.46 -5.28
C ILE A 136 9.43 0.29 -4.35
N ASN A 137 9.29 0.45 -3.03
CA ASN A 137 9.49 -0.64 -2.06
C ASN A 137 8.65 -1.86 -2.41
N ARG A 138 7.37 -1.64 -2.70
CA ARG A 138 6.44 -2.70 -3.15
C ARG A 138 6.88 -3.34 -4.48
N CYS A 139 7.47 -2.58 -5.41
CA CYS A 139 7.97 -3.15 -6.65
C CYS A 139 9.13 -4.12 -6.36
N TYR A 140 10.12 -3.69 -5.59
CA TYR A 140 11.27 -4.54 -5.23
C TYR A 140 10.90 -5.76 -4.40
N GLN A 141 9.93 -5.64 -3.49
CA GLN A 141 9.38 -6.78 -2.75
C GLN A 141 8.75 -7.85 -3.66
N GLU A 142 8.16 -7.46 -4.80
CA GLU A 142 7.59 -8.41 -5.76
C GLU A 142 8.66 -8.93 -6.74
N LEU A 143 9.60 -8.10 -7.18
CA LEU A 143 10.74 -8.47 -8.05
C LEU A 143 11.68 -9.46 -7.36
N PHE A 144 11.90 -9.29 -6.05
CA PHE A 144 12.85 -10.09 -5.26
C PHE A 144 12.18 -10.96 -4.19
N LYS A 145 10.89 -11.26 -4.36
CA LYS A 145 10.08 -12.12 -3.46
C LYS A 145 10.71 -13.49 -3.17
N ASP A 146 11.53 -14.00 -4.10
CA ASP A 146 12.19 -15.31 -4.05
C ASP A 146 13.63 -15.23 -3.50
N LYS A 147 14.05 -14.06 -2.99
CA LYS A 147 15.36 -13.78 -2.36
C LYS A 147 15.19 -13.47 -0.87
N GLU A 148 16.27 -13.02 -0.21
CA GLU A 148 16.21 -12.48 1.16
C GLU A 148 15.23 -11.28 1.22
N PRO A 149 14.49 -11.09 2.35
CA PRO A 149 13.60 -9.95 2.53
C PRO A 149 14.24 -8.62 2.13
N PHE A 150 13.46 -7.84 1.39
CA PHE A 150 13.81 -6.52 0.92
C PHE A 150 12.78 -5.53 1.47
N ASN A 151 13.19 -4.57 2.28
CA ASN A 151 12.30 -3.54 2.78
C ASN A 151 13.03 -2.22 3.06
N ILE A 152 12.79 -1.21 2.22
CA ILE A 152 13.35 0.14 2.36
C ILE A 152 13.04 0.76 3.74
N HIS A 153 11.90 0.40 4.33
CA HIS A 153 11.47 0.94 5.61
C HIS A 153 12.07 0.24 6.83
N GLU A 154 12.65 -0.96 6.68
CA GLU A 154 13.10 -1.81 7.80
C GLU A 154 14.58 -2.22 7.72
N ASP A 155 15.10 -2.57 6.52
CA ASP A 155 16.48 -3.06 6.39
C ASP A 155 17.49 -1.95 6.74
N PHE A 156 18.68 -2.36 7.22
CA PHE A 156 19.66 -1.41 7.75
C PHE A 156 20.36 -0.62 6.64
N GLU A 157 20.55 -1.21 5.46
CA GLU A 157 21.19 -0.59 4.30
C GLU A 157 20.45 0.66 3.81
N PHE A 158 19.13 0.72 4.02
CA PHE A 158 18.28 1.83 3.62
C PHE A 158 18.16 2.93 4.69
N GLY A 159 18.99 2.93 5.74
CA GLY A 159 19.02 4.00 6.75
C GLY A 159 19.13 5.39 6.13
N ALA A 160 20.14 5.59 5.27
CA ALA A 160 20.34 6.85 4.55
C ALA A 160 19.14 7.24 3.65
N VAL A 161 18.42 6.26 3.07
CA VAL A 161 17.21 6.54 2.26
C VAL A 161 16.09 7.07 3.14
N ARG A 162 15.91 6.52 4.35
CA ARG A 162 14.90 7.01 5.30
C ARG A 162 15.23 8.41 5.79
N ASP A 163 16.48 8.69 6.12
CA ASP A 163 16.93 10.01 6.57
C ASP A 163 16.81 11.06 5.46
N THR A 164 17.18 10.70 4.22
CA THR A 164 17.03 11.55 3.03
C THR A 164 15.56 11.83 2.72
N LEU A 165 14.70 10.80 2.76
CA LEU A 165 13.26 10.95 2.54
C LEU A 165 12.62 11.84 3.62
N HIS A 166 12.99 11.66 4.88
CA HIS A 166 12.46 12.45 6.00
C HIS A 166 12.86 13.92 5.87
N THR A 167 14.15 14.19 5.62
CA THR A 167 14.66 15.56 5.41
C THR A 167 13.96 16.21 4.22
N ARG A 168 13.83 15.50 3.10
CA ARG A 168 13.18 16.00 1.89
C ARG A 168 11.68 16.25 2.09
N ILE A 169 11.00 15.47 2.93
CA ILE A 169 9.60 15.71 3.30
C ILE A 169 9.46 17.04 4.06
N ILE A 170 10.33 17.31 5.03
CA ILE A 170 10.34 18.57 5.81
C ILE A 170 10.54 19.77 4.87
N GLU A 171 11.55 19.73 4.00
CA GLU A 171 11.78 20.79 2.99
C GLU A 171 10.54 21.07 2.14
N LEU A 172 9.84 20.03 1.70
CA LEU A 172 8.64 20.15 0.87
C LEU A 172 7.42 20.68 1.65
N GLU A 173 7.36 20.47 2.96
CA GLU A 173 6.31 21.03 3.82
C GLU A 173 6.57 22.50 4.15
N ASP A 174 7.84 22.87 4.41
CA ASP A 174 8.29 24.24 4.62
C ASP A 174 8.10 25.12 3.37
N ILE A 175 8.42 24.61 2.17
CA ILE A 175 8.17 25.31 0.89
C ILE A 175 6.67 25.58 0.69
N ASN A 176 5.78 24.74 1.23
CA ASN A 176 4.33 24.95 1.21
C ASN A 176 3.82 25.78 2.41
N ASN A 177 4.72 26.46 3.15
CA ASN A 177 4.43 27.26 4.35
C ASN A 177 3.67 26.48 5.45
N GLY A 178 3.85 25.16 5.54
CA GLY A 178 3.08 24.29 6.44
C GLY A 178 1.56 24.30 6.18
N LYS A 179 1.08 24.96 5.10
CA LYS A 179 -0.33 25.01 4.79
C LYS A 179 -0.76 23.67 4.19
N TYR A 180 -1.56 22.93 4.96
CA TYR A 180 -2.35 21.82 4.44
C TYR A 180 -3.42 22.38 3.49
N ASN A 181 -3.01 22.71 2.26
CA ASN A 181 -3.93 22.99 1.18
C ASN A 181 -4.54 21.65 0.76
N GLY A 182 -5.78 21.42 1.20
CA GLY A 182 -6.67 20.43 0.61
C GLY A 182 -6.94 20.73 -0.86
N ALA A 183 -7.97 20.14 -1.43
CA ALA A 183 -8.54 20.74 -2.64
C ALA A 183 -9.12 22.11 -2.24
N ASP A 184 -8.89 23.14 -3.06
CA ASP A 184 -9.56 24.42 -2.86
C ASP A 184 -11.08 24.19 -2.86
N ALA A 185 -11.77 24.73 -1.87
CA ALA A 185 -13.23 24.62 -1.81
C ALA A 185 -13.84 25.45 -2.95
N LEU A 186 -14.87 24.89 -3.61
CA LEU A 186 -15.64 25.65 -4.59
C LEU A 186 -16.24 26.87 -3.89
N THR A 187 -16.01 28.04 -4.47
CA THR A 187 -16.66 29.29 -4.05
C THR A 187 -18.14 29.27 -4.43
N ASP A 188 -18.96 30.11 -3.77
CA ASP A 188 -20.39 30.22 -4.09
C ASP A 188 -20.62 30.61 -5.57
N ASP A 189 -19.77 31.48 -6.12
CA ASP A 189 -19.79 31.85 -7.54
C ASP A 189 -19.48 30.67 -8.48
N GLU A 190 -18.56 29.79 -8.11
CA GLU A 190 -18.26 28.58 -8.89
C GLU A 190 -19.39 27.55 -8.77
N MET A 191 -20.00 27.42 -7.59
CA MET A 191 -21.17 26.59 -7.36
C MET A 191 -22.36 27.04 -8.23
N VAL A 192 -22.62 28.35 -8.31
CA VAL A 192 -23.65 28.92 -9.21
C VAL A 192 -23.33 28.60 -10.67
N LYS A 193 -22.11 28.88 -11.14
CA LYS A 193 -21.68 28.58 -12.52
C LYS A 193 -21.82 27.10 -12.89
N ILE A 194 -21.52 26.19 -11.95
CA ILE A 194 -21.69 24.75 -12.16
C ILE A 194 -23.19 24.41 -12.27
N PHE A 195 -24.05 24.95 -11.40
CA PHE A 195 -25.48 24.70 -11.47
C PHE A 195 -26.19 25.39 -12.64
N GLU A 196 -25.64 26.44 -13.22
CA GLU A 196 -26.18 27.09 -14.43
C GLU A 196 -25.69 26.46 -15.73
N HIS A 197 -24.67 25.60 -15.68
CA HIS A 197 -24.10 24.97 -16.87
C HIS A 197 -25.14 24.09 -17.61
N PRO A 198 -25.26 24.14 -18.95
CA PRO A 198 -26.28 23.39 -19.71
C PRO A 198 -26.33 21.88 -19.42
N ASN A 199 -25.17 21.24 -19.22
CA ASN A 199 -25.08 19.82 -18.85
C ASN A 199 -25.66 19.46 -17.45
N MET A 200 -26.09 20.46 -16.67
CA MET A 200 -26.76 20.35 -15.38
C MET A 200 -28.23 20.80 -15.46
N SER A 201 -28.77 21.02 -16.67
CA SER A 201 -30.16 21.42 -16.89
C SER A 201 -31.15 20.41 -16.29
N ASN A 202 -32.18 20.92 -15.63
CA ASN A 202 -33.30 20.15 -15.11
C ASN A 202 -34.27 19.69 -16.23
N GLU A 203 -34.11 20.17 -17.46
CA GLU A 203 -34.93 19.81 -18.62
C GLU A 203 -34.56 18.44 -19.21
N THR A 204 -33.42 17.85 -18.81
CA THR A 204 -33.00 16.52 -19.27
C THR A 204 -32.83 15.57 -18.07
N PRO A 205 -33.16 14.27 -18.21
CA PRO A 205 -32.97 13.29 -17.12
C PRO A 205 -31.52 13.18 -16.66
N ASP A 206 -30.55 13.26 -17.58
CA ASP A 206 -29.11 13.19 -17.29
C ASP A 206 -28.60 14.45 -16.57
N GLY A 207 -29.01 15.65 -17.02
CA GLY A 207 -28.66 16.91 -16.35
C GLY A 207 -29.29 17.02 -14.95
N LEU A 208 -30.54 16.58 -14.79
CA LEU A 208 -31.21 16.50 -13.50
C LEU A 208 -30.50 15.51 -12.56
N LEU A 209 -30.11 14.33 -13.05
CA LEU A 209 -29.37 13.33 -12.26
C LEU A 209 -28.03 13.89 -11.77
N LYS A 210 -27.26 14.55 -12.65
CA LYS A 210 -25.99 15.19 -12.29
C LYS A 210 -26.18 16.32 -11.27
N ARG A 211 -27.23 17.13 -11.43
CA ARG A 211 -27.60 18.20 -10.47
C ARG A 211 -27.91 17.62 -9.09
N VAL A 212 -28.75 16.59 -9.00
CA VAL A 212 -29.09 15.93 -7.73
C VAL A 212 -27.86 15.28 -7.10
N PHE A 213 -27.03 14.59 -7.91
CA PHE A 213 -25.79 13.98 -7.43
C PHE A 213 -24.83 15.01 -6.82
N LEU A 214 -24.61 16.15 -7.50
CA LEU A 214 -23.78 17.23 -6.97
C LEU A 214 -24.37 17.84 -5.69
N TRP A 215 -25.69 18.08 -5.66
CA TRP A 215 -26.36 18.66 -4.49
C TRP A 215 -26.24 17.76 -3.24
N VAL A 216 -26.54 16.47 -3.38
CA VAL A 216 -26.30 15.47 -2.33
C VAL A 216 -24.80 15.40 -1.98
N GLY A 217 -23.94 15.53 -2.99
CA GLY A 217 -22.49 15.71 -2.85
C GLY A 217 -22.10 16.78 -1.83
N CYS A 218 -22.56 18.01 -2.07
CA CYS A 218 -22.29 19.17 -1.24
C CYS A 218 -22.92 19.06 0.16
N CYS A 219 -24.16 18.57 0.26
CA CYS A 219 -24.86 18.44 1.55
C CYS A 219 -24.29 17.34 2.46
N THR A 220 -23.67 16.29 1.91
CA THR A 220 -23.23 15.12 2.70
C THR A 220 -21.71 14.97 2.80
N ALA A 221 -20.94 15.68 1.97
CA ALA A 221 -19.47 15.62 1.89
C ALA A 221 -18.89 14.19 1.75
N GLN A 222 -19.69 13.21 1.29
CA GLN A 222 -19.17 11.86 1.06
C GLN A 222 -18.24 11.84 -0.17
N ARG A 223 -17.34 10.87 -0.20
CA ARG A 223 -16.38 10.67 -1.30
C ARG A 223 -17.08 10.02 -2.49
N GLY A 224 -16.61 10.29 -3.71
CA GLY A 224 -17.21 9.78 -4.96
C GLY A 224 -17.50 8.27 -4.99
N GLY A 225 -16.66 7.46 -4.33
CA GLY A 225 -16.87 6.01 -4.23
C GLY A 225 -18.03 5.57 -3.32
N SER A 226 -18.51 6.42 -2.42
CA SER A 226 -19.63 6.13 -1.51
C SER A 226 -20.98 6.18 -2.23
N TYR A 227 -21.17 7.14 -3.15
CA TYR A 227 -22.44 7.31 -3.86
C TYR A 227 -22.80 6.15 -4.80
N LEU A 228 -21.79 5.44 -5.33
CA LEU A 228 -21.98 4.21 -6.12
C LEU A 228 -22.65 3.07 -5.32
N GLY A 229 -22.68 3.18 -3.98
CA GLY A 229 -23.39 2.25 -3.10
C GLY A 229 -24.87 2.56 -2.88
N MET A 230 -25.34 3.78 -3.21
CA MET A 230 -26.74 4.20 -2.99
C MET A 230 -27.71 3.78 -4.11
N GLY A 231 -27.20 3.26 -5.23
CA GLY A 231 -27.98 2.78 -6.37
C GLY A 231 -28.14 1.25 -6.41
N LYS A 232 -28.22 0.59 -5.25
CA LYS A 232 -28.37 -0.87 -5.10
C LYS A 232 -29.44 -1.23 -4.09
#